data_AF-A0A9E0YJG6-F1
#
_entry.id   AF-A0A9E0YJG6-F1
#
_cell.length_a   1.000
_cell.length_b   1.000
_cell.length_c   1.000
_cell.angle_alpha   90.00
_cell.angle_beta   90.00
_cell.angle_gamma   90.00
#
_symmetry.space_group_name_H-M   'P 1'
#
loop_
_entity.id
_entity.type
_entity.pdbx_description
1 polymer ?
#
loop_
_entity_poly.entity_id
_entity_poly.type
_entity_poly.pdbx_seq_one_letter_code
_entity_poly.pdbx_strand_id
1 'polypeptide(L)'
;MIITLSGGRKIDTERELTAAERHVVQKLYAWQSLVDSVAAFREKRDQALRAGWNNSGPVSERPILRQIIADMEASVAVRVKKS
;
A
#
# COMPACT_ATOMS: atom_id res chain seq x y z
N MET A 1 -4.92 -8.95 8.94
CA MET A 1 -3.49 -9.26 8.59
C MET A 1 -2.56 -8.42 9.46
N ILE A 2 -1.42 -8.96 9.89
CA ILE A 2 -0.38 -8.16 10.55
C ILE A 2 0.70 -7.78 9.54
N ILE A 3 1.01 -6.50 9.44
CA ILE A 3 2.08 -5.97 8.58
C ILE A 3 3.26 -5.59 9.47
N THR A 4 4.48 -5.89 9.03
CA THR A 4 5.70 -5.38 9.67
C THR A 4 6.37 -4.42 8.71
N LEU A 5 6.48 -3.16 9.09
CA LEU A 5 7.19 -2.14 8.32
C LEU A 5 8.70 -2.36 8.44
N SER A 6 9.48 -1.80 7.50
CA SER A 6 10.94 -1.92 7.49
C SER A 6 11.62 -1.44 8.78
N GLY A 7 11.00 -0.49 9.49
CA GLY A 7 11.46 0.01 10.80
C GLY A 7 11.07 -0.86 12.00
N GLY A 8 10.50 -2.06 11.79
CA GLY A 8 10.09 -2.98 12.85
C GLY A 8 8.72 -2.68 13.49
N ARG A 9 8.07 -1.56 13.12
CA ARG A 9 6.70 -1.27 13.54
C ARG A 9 5.76 -2.35 12.99
N LYS A 10 5.01 -2.99 13.89
CA LYS A 10 3.92 -3.91 13.54
C LYS A 10 2.61 -3.12 13.47
N ILE A 11 1.83 -3.37 12.43
CA ILE A 11 0.51 -2.79 12.24
C ILE A 11 -0.51 -3.92 12.18
N ASP A 12 -1.48 -3.85 13.09
CA ASP A 12 -2.67 -4.68 13.05
C ASP A 12 -3.71 -4.02 12.13
N THR A 13 -3.81 -4.52 10.90
CA THR A 13 -4.72 -3.95 9.89
C THR A 13 -6.21 -4.16 10.19
N GLU A 14 -6.55 -5.02 11.14
CA GLU A 14 -7.95 -5.21 11.54
C GLU A 14 -8.36 -4.17 12.58
N ARG A 15 -7.42 -3.75 13.42
CA ARG A 15 -7.66 -2.77 14.50
C ARG A 15 -7.34 -1.34 14.10
N GLU A 16 -6.29 -1.14 13.29
CA GLU A 16 -5.75 0.20 13.02
C GLU A 16 -6.24 0.79 11.68
N LEU A 17 -6.66 -0.06 10.74
CA LEU A 17 -7.20 0.35 9.43
C LEU A 17 -8.70 0.15 9.34
N THR A 18 -9.37 1.04 8.61
CA THR A 18 -10.73 0.79 8.15
C THR A 18 -10.76 -0.36 7.12
N ALA A 19 -11.94 -0.92 6.86
CA ALA A 19 -12.08 -1.95 5.84
C ALA A 19 -11.60 -1.48 4.45
N ALA A 20 -11.95 -0.24 4.08
CA ALA A 20 -11.52 0.35 2.81
C ALA A 20 -9.99 0.48 2.71
N GLU A 21 -9.34 0.99 3.76
CA GLU A 21 -7.88 1.11 3.80
C GLU A 21 -7.19 -0.26 3.75
N ARG A 22 -7.71 -1.24 4.48
CA ARG A 22 -7.17 -2.60 4.47
C ARG A 22 -7.23 -3.22 3.07
N HIS A 23 -8.32 -3.02 2.33
CA HIS A 23 -8.44 -3.50 0.97
C HIS A 23 -7.48 -2.81 -0.01
N VAL A 24 -7.26 -1.50 0.16
CA VAL A 24 -6.24 -0.77 -0.61
C VAL A 24 -4.87 -1.39 -0.35
N VAL A 25 -4.50 -1.59 0.93
CA VAL A 25 -3.22 -2.18 1.29
C VAL A 25 -3.04 -3.57 0.69
N GLN A 26 -4.06 -4.43 0.75
CA GLN A 26 -4.02 -5.76 0.12
C GLN A 26 -3.74 -5.69 -1.39
N LYS A 27 -4.44 -4.80 -2.12
CA LYS A 27 -4.18 -4.58 -3.55
C LYS A 27 -2.75 -4.10 -3.79
N LEU A 28 -2.26 -3.15 -3.00
CA LEU A 28 -0.92 -2.62 -3.17
C LEU A 28 0.17 -3.66 -2.90
N TYR A 29 -0.05 -4.59 -1.97
CA TYR A 29 0.90 -5.68 -1.73
C TYR A 29 1.00 -6.61 -2.93
N ALA A 30 -0.12 -6.88 -3.61
CA ALA A 30 -0.10 -7.64 -4.86
C ALA A 30 0.66 -6.90 -5.97
N TRP A 31 0.48 -5.58 -6.11
CA TRP A 31 1.20 -4.79 -7.12
C TRP A 31 2.69 -4.62 -6.80
N GLN A 32 3.05 -4.54 -5.53
CA GLN A 32 4.43 -4.31 -5.08
C GLN A 32 5.42 -5.31 -5.68
N SER A 33 5.01 -6.57 -5.89
CA SER A 33 5.84 -7.63 -6.49
C SER A 33 5.80 -7.65 -8.02
N LEU A 34 4.81 -7.01 -8.65
CA LEU A 34 4.54 -7.12 -10.10
C LEU A 34 5.01 -5.91 -10.91
N VAL A 35 5.17 -4.75 -10.29
CA VAL A 35 5.56 -3.51 -10.99
C VAL A 35 7.06 -3.47 -11.28
N ASP A 36 7.47 -2.85 -12.39
CA ASP A 36 8.89 -2.74 -12.75
C ASP A 36 9.51 -1.39 -12.39
N SER A 37 8.74 -0.48 -11.79
CA SER A 37 9.23 0.82 -11.35
C SER A 37 8.44 1.40 -10.18
N VAL A 38 9.07 2.34 -9.46
CA VAL A 38 8.39 3.13 -8.42
C VAL A 38 7.28 3.99 -9.03
N ALA A 39 7.47 4.49 -10.25
CA ALA A 39 6.44 5.26 -10.96
C ALA A 39 5.18 4.41 -11.22
N ALA A 40 5.35 3.18 -11.73
CA ALA A 40 4.25 2.24 -11.92
C ALA A 40 3.54 1.91 -10.59
N PHE A 41 4.30 1.74 -9.49
CA PHE A 41 3.70 1.54 -8.17
C PHE A 41 2.84 2.73 -7.74
N ARG A 42 3.32 3.96 -7.90
CA ARG A 42 2.58 5.19 -7.57
C ARG A 42 1.30 5.32 -8.39
N GLU A 43 1.35 4.93 -9.65
CA GLU A 43 0.14 4.91 -10.49
C GLU A 43 -0.89 3.90 -9.96
N LYS A 44 -0.46 2.69 -9.58
CA LYS A 44 -1.33 1.67 -8.97
C LYS A 44 -1.87 2.12 -7.61
N ARG A 45 -1.06 2.82 -6.80
CA ARG A 45 -1.48 3.49 -5.57
C ARG A 45 -2.61 4.46 -5.82
N ASP A 46 -2.43 5.38 -6.76
CA ASP A 46 -3.43 6.41 -7.05
C ASP A 46 -4.71 5.82 -7.65
N GLN A 47 -4.60 4.75 -8.44
CA GLN A 47 -5.75 3.99 -8.94
C GLN A 47 -6.50 3.30 -7.79
N ALA A 48 -5.78 2.65 -6.86
CA ALA A 48 -6.38 1.96 -5.72
C ALA A 48 -7.07 2.93 -4.75
N LEU A 49 -6.47 4.08 -4.48
CA LEU A 49 -7.06 5.12 -3.63
C LEU A 49 -8.30 5.75 -4.27
N ARG A 50 -8.30 5.97 -5.59
CA ARG A 50 -9.45 6.54 -6.31
C ARG A 50 -10.62 5.57 -6.44
N ALA A 51 -10.34 4.32 -6.81
CA ALA A 51 -11.39 3.31 -7.01
C ALA A 51 -11.91 2.75 -5.69
N GLY A 52 -11.07 2.70 -4.65
CA GLY A 52 -11.38 2.04 -3.39
C GLY A 52 -11.65 0.53 -3.55
N TRP A 53 -12.55 0.02 -2.71
CA TRP A 53 -12.97 -1.37 -2.74
C TRP A 53 -14.20 -1.53 -3.63
N ASN A 54 -14.12 -2.35 -4.68
CA ASN A 54 -15.24 -2.61 -5.59
C ASN A 54 -15.95 -1.33 -6.10
N ASN A 55 -15.18 -0.29 -6.45
CA ASN A 55 -15.70 1.03 -6.85
C ASN A 55 -16.54 1.73 -5.76
N SER A 56 -16.27 1.46 -4.48
CA SER A 56 -16.89 2.14 -3.34
C SER A 56 -16.60 3.64 -3.28
N GLY A 57 -15.73 4.15 -4.15
CA GLY A 57 -15.31 5.54 -4.19
C GLY A 57 -13.97 5.77 -3.50
N PRO A 58 -13.53 7.04 -3.44
CA PRO A 58 -12.20 7.40 -2.97
C PRO A 58 -11.98 7.06 -1.50
N VAL A 59 -10.82 6.51 -1.19
CA VAL A 59 -10.38 6.20 0.18
C VAL A 59 -9.50 7.33 0.69
N SER A 60 -9.92 7.95 1.80
CA SER A 60 -9.13 8.99 2.45
C SER A 60 -7.89 8.38 3.09
N GLU A 61 -6.72 8.91 2.74
CA GLU A 61 -5.44 8.41 3.22
C GLU A 61 -5.14 8.93 4.63
N ARG A 62 -5.48 8.14 5.65
CA ARG A 62 -5.12 8.45 7.04
C ARG A 62 -3.60 8.29 7.26
N PRO A 63 -3.03 8.88 8.32
CA PRO A 63 -1.60 8.83 8.59
C PRO A 63 -1.00 7.42 8.58
N ILE A 64 -1.75 6.43 9.07
CA ILE A 64 -1.30 5.04 9.09
C ILE A 64 -1.23 4.41 7.70
N LEU A 65 -2.22 4.67 6.83
CA LEU A 65 -2.20 4.20 5.45
C LEU A 65 -1.03 4.84 4.69
N ARG A 66 -0.81 6.15 4.87
CA ARG A 66 0.33 6.86 4.29
C ARG A 66 1.66 6.23 4.71
N GLN A 67 1.80 5.87 5.99
CA GLN A 67 3.03 5.26 6.49
C GLN A 67 3.29 3.89 5.85
N ILE A 68 2.25 3.06 5.71
CA ILE A 68 2.34 1.76 5.04
C ILE A 68 2.75 1.96 3.57
N ILE A 69 2.07 2.85 2.85
CA ILE A 69 2.35 3.12 1.44
C ILE A 69 3.79 3.61 1.23
N ALA A 70 4.29 4.50 2.10
CA ALA A 70 5.67 4.98 2.02
C ALA A 70 6.69 3.85 2.21
N ASP A 71 6.44 2.92 3.13
CA ASP A 71 7.28 1.75 3.35
C ASP A 71 7.27 0.79 2.14
N MET A 72 6.10 0.62 1.51
CA MET A 72 5.96 -0.17 0.28
C MET A 72 6.69 0.49 -0.90
N GLU A 73 6.60 1.81 -1.08
CA GLU A 73 7.35 2.55 -2.11
C GLU A 73 8.86 2.37 -1.94
N ALA A 74 9.36 2.46 -0.70
CA ALA A 74 10.76 2.22 -0.39
C ALA A 74 11.16 0.77 -0.74
N SER A 75 10.31 -0.19 -0.41
CA SER A 75 10.52 -1.61 -0.73
C SER A 75 10.57 -1.88 -2.24
N VAL A 76 9.68 -1.24 -3.03
CA VAL A 76 9.75 -1.31 -4.51
C VAL A 76 11.04 -0.72 -5.02
N ALA A 77 11.45 0.46 -4.52
CA ALA A 77 12.68 1.12 -4.94
C ALA A 77 13.91 0.24 -4.69
N VAL A 78 13.95 -0.48 -3.57
CA VAL A 78 15.03 -1.43 -3.26
C VAL A 78 14.97 -2.66 -4.19
N ARG A 79 13.78 -3.23 -4.44
CA ARG A 79 13.63 -4.41 -5.31
C ARG A 79 14.04 -4.10 -6.75
N VAL A 80 13.51 -3.02 -7.33
CA VAL A 80 13.74 -2.67 -8.73
C VAL A 80 15.20 -2.29 -8.98
N LYS A 81 15.90 -1.68 -8.02
CA LYS A 81 17.35 -1.43 -8.13
C LYS A 81 18.22 -2.69 -8.14
N LYS A 82 17.70 -3.81 -7.62
CA LYS A 82 18.39 -5.10 -7.55
C LYS A 82 18.02 -6.04 -8.70
N SER A 83 17.05 -5.67 -9.53
CA SER A 83 16.59 -6.41 -10.72
C SER A 83 17.38 -5.95 -11.93
#